data_AF-A0A5C5WBL7-F1
#
_entry.id   AF-A0A5C5WBL7-F1
#
_cell.length_a   1.000
_cell.length_b   1.000
_cell.length_c   1.000
_cell.angle_alpha   90.00
_cell.angle_beta   90.00
_cell.angle_gamma   90.00
#
_symmetry.space_group_name_H-M   'P 1'
#
loop_
_entity.id
_entity.type
_entity.pdbx_description
1 polymer ?
#
loop_
_entity_poly.entity_id
_entity_poly.type
_entity_poly.pdbx_seq_one_letter_code
_entity_poly.pdbx_strand_id
1 'polypeptide(L)'
;MVAVLAMVESFAAARISLPLSDMYIGLGEAYLEVFFNIAKLALLAAVVVVALVRVFKRVRPGWLLLAAIGLWIILTYTGAKLYHHENFVRLHQSHNDYVPKTGCLTYEPSFGHLFASFSMSRDKFDTWVADFPVPMSEYDNALQRFDEQRLGFTEPDAAFATEPASNGGQTRVYFKDNVMYLSRNVM
;
A
#
# COMPACT_ATOMS: atom_id res chain seq x y z
N MET A 1 14.93 27.66 -9.95
CA MET A 1 15.38 26.77 -8.87
C MET A 1 14.32 26.54 -7.81
N VAL A 2 13.66 27.60 -7.31
CA VAL A 2 12.59 27.51 -6.29
C VAL A 2 11.36 26.68 -6.73
N ALA A 3 10.95 26.77 -8.00
CA ALA A 3 9.81 25.99 -8.51
C ALA A 3 10.06 24.47 -8.61
N VAL A 4 11.32 24.06 -8.76
CA VAL A 4 11.69 22.63 -8.80
C VAL A 4 11.67 22.05 -7.39
N LEU A 5 12.13 22.81 -6.38
CA LEU A 5 12.02 22.41 -4.97
C LEU A 5 10.57 22.33 -4.48
N ALA A 6 9.72 23.30 -4.87
CA ALA A 6 8.30 23.29 -4.48
C ALA A 6 7.53 22.11 -5.10
N MET A 7 7.90 21.67 -6.32
CA MET A 7 7.36 20.42 -6.86
C MET A 7 7.85 19.20 -6.08
N VAL A 8 9.13 19.16 -5.71
CA VAL A 8 9.73 18.07 -4.91
C VAL A 8 9.08 17.91 -3.54
N GLU A 9 8.69 18.99 -2.87
CA GLU A 9 7.94 18.91 -1.60
C GLU A 9 6.51 18.38 -1.80
N SER A 10 5.88 18.68 -2.94
CA SER A 10 4.56 18.15 -3.30
C SER A 10 4.59 16.63 -3.57
N PHE A 11 5.75 16.07 -3.99
CA PHE A 11 5.94 14.61 -4.09
C PHE A 11 5.86 13.90 -2.72
N ALA A 12 6.24 14.56 -1.62
CA ALA A 12 6.20 13.98 -0.29
C ALA A 12 4.79 14.06 0.34
N ALA A 13 4.04 15.12 0.04
CA ALA A 13 2.81 15.49 0.73
C ALA A 13 1.50 14.94 0.13
N ALA A 14 1.55 14.31 -1.05
CA ALA A 14 0.38 13.64 -1.62
C ALA A 14 0.00 12.43 -0.75
N ARG A 15 -0.91 12.65 0.22
CA ARG A 15 -1.71 11.57 0.81
C ARG A 15 -2.54 10.97 -0.31
N ILE A 16 -2.06 9.87 -0.87
CA ILE A 16 -2.87 9.04 -1.77
C ILE A 16 -3.94 8.42 -0.88
N SER A 17 -5.13 9.03 -0.86
CA SER A 17 -6.33 8.34 -0.41
C SER A 17 -6.63 7.25 -1.44
N LEU A 18 -6.18 6.04 -1.15
CA LEU A 18 -6.31 4.88 -2.05
C LEU A 18 -7.79 4.49 -2.15
N PRO A 19 -8.36 4.39 -3.36
CA PRO A 19 -9.69 3.80 -3.55
C PRO A 19 -9.75 2.34 -3.04
N LEU A 20 -10.95 1.87 -2.67
CA LEU A 20 -11.18 0.48 -2.19
C LEU A 20 -10.61 -0.61 -3.13
N SER A 21 -10.43 -0.32 -4.42
CA SER A 21 -9.83 -1.24 -5.40
C SER A 21 -8.35 -1.57 -5.14
N ASP A 22 -7.67 -0.76 -4.33
CA ASP A 22 -6.24 -0.88 -4.05
C ASP A 22 -5.96 -1.77 -2.82
N MET A 23 -7.00 -2.28 -2.14
CA MET A 23 -6.86 -3.10 -0.94
C MET A 23 -6.30 -4.52 -1.20
N TYR A 24 -6.09 -4.88 -2.46
CA TYR A 24 -5.55 -6.17 -2.93
C TYR A 24 -4.31 -6.00 -3.81
N ILE A 25 -3.45 -5.03 -3.51
CA ILE A 25 -2.22 -4.81 -4.28
C ILE A 25 -1.12 -5.73 -3.73
N GLY A 26 -0.55 -6.55 -4.62
CA GLY A 26 0.64 -7.32 -4.31
C GLY A 26 1.96 -6.59 -4.47
N LEU A 27 3.05 -7.25 -4.09
CA LEU A 27 4.37 -6.62 -4.11
C LEU A 27 4.74 -6.11 -5.51
N GLY A 28 4.41 -6.87 -6.55
CA GLY A 28 4.65 -6.48 -7.94
C GLY A 28 3.77 -5.31 -8.37
N GLU A 29 2.49 -5.36 -8.03
CA GLU A 29 1.52 -4.32 -8.34
C GLU A 29 1.88 -3.01 -7.63
N ALA A 30 2.25 -3.05 -6.34
CA ALA A 30 2.67 -1.87 -5.57
C ALA A 30 3.94 -1.26 -6.15
N TYR A 31 4.90 -2.10 -6.56
CA TYR A 31 6.14 -1.66 -7.19
C TYR A 31 5.84 -0.90 -8.51
N LEU A 32 5.00 -1.48 -9.37
CA LEU A 32 4.62 -0.88 -10.64
C LEU A 32 3.78 0.39 -10.45
N GLU A 33 2.86 0.39 -9.50
CA GLU A 33 2.02 1.54 -9.23
C GLU A 33 2.86 2.76 -8.80
N VAL A 34 3.81 2.58 -7.88
CA VAL A 34 4.72 3.65 -7.47
C VAL A 34 5.54 4.15 -8.65
N PHE A 35 6.04 3.24 -9.50
CA PHE A 35 6.77 3.64 -10.71
C PHE A 35 5.89 4.47 -11.66
N PHE A 36 4.66 4.02 -11.95
CA PHE A 36 3.74 4.74 -12.83
C PHE A 36 3.31 6.08 -12.24
N ASN A 37 3.12 6.18 -10.93
CA ASN A 37 2.79 7.43 -10.26
C ASN A 37 3.94 8.43 -10.38
N ILE A 38 5.19 8.01 -10.19
CA ILE A 38 6.37 8.84 -10.45
C ILE A 38 6.43 9.27 -11.92
N ALA A 39 6.22 8.34 -12.85
CA ALA A 39 6.25 8.63 -14.29
C ALA A 39 5.15 9.62 -14.72
N LYS A 40 3.94 9.52 -14.17
CA LYS A 40 2.82 10.46 -14.42
C LYS A 40 3.15 11.86 -13.92
N LEU A 41 3.67 11.98 -12.70
CA LEU A 41 4.07 13.27 -12.13
C LEU A 41 5.24 13.89 -12.90
N ALA A 42 6.22 13.09 -13.31
CA ALA A 42 7.31 13.52 -14.16
C ALA A 42 6.83 14.00 -15.54
N LEU A 43 5.82 13.35 -16.12
CA LEU A 43 5.23 13.76 -17.39
C LEU A 43 4.53 15.11 -17.26
N LEU A 44 3.73 15.28 -16.20
CA LEU A 44 3.08 16.55 -15.90
C LEU A 44 4.11 17.68 -15.72
N ALA A 45 5.17 17.42 -14.95
CA ALA A 45 6.28 18.36 -14.76
C ALA A 45 6.91 18.76 -16.10
N ALA A 46 7.22 17.79 -16.95
CA ALA A 46 7.85 18.01 -18.24
C ALA A 46 6.96 18.86 -19.17
N VAL A 47 5.66 18.56 -19.22
CA VAL A 47 4.68 19.31 -20.00
C VAL A 47 4.58 20.76 -19.48
N VAL A 48 4.49 20.97 -18.17
CA VAL A 48 4.42 22.32 -17.58
C VAL A 48 5.67 23.13 -17.90
N VAL A 49 6.86 22.56 -17.73
CA VAL A 49 8.13 23.24 -18.03
C VAL A 49 8.21 23.63 -19.51
N VAL A 50 7.85 22.72 -20.41
CA VAL A 50 7.88 22.98 -21.86
C VAL A 50 6.81 23.99 -22.28
N ALA A 51 5.63 23.95 -21.67
CA ALA A 51 4.58 24.94 -21.88
C ALA A 51 5.04 26.35 -21.46
N LEU A 52 5.72 26.47 -20.31
CA LEU A 52 6.33 27.74 -19.89
C LEU A 52 7.38 28.22 -20.90
N VAL A 53 8.28 27.33 -21.35
CA VAL A 53 9.27 27.68 -22.38
C VAL A 53 8.59 28.17 -23.66
N ARG A 54 7.46 27.56 -24.07
CA ARG A 54 6.71 27.99 -25.25
C ARG A 54 6.08 29.38 -25.08
N VAL A 55 5.58 29.71 -23.89
CA VAL A 55 5.02 31.04 -23.59
C VAL A 55 6.10 32.12 -23.70
N PHE A 56 7.31 31.85 -23.17
CA PHE A 56 8.38 32.85 -23.14
C PHE A 56 9.27 32.86 -24.39
N LYS A 57 9.29 31.77 -25.17
CA LYS A 57 10.16 31.63 -26.34
C LYS A 57 9.40 31.04 -27.53
N ARG A 58 9.57 31.65 -28.71
CA ARG A 58 9.04 31.12 -29.99
C ARG A 58 9.87 29.95 -30.51
N VAL A 59 9.90 28.85 -29.76
CA VAL A 59 10.55 27.59 -30.16
C VAL A 59 9.60 26.78 -31.05
N ARG A 60 10.11 26.08 -32.07
CA ARG A 60 9.32 25.21 -32.94
C ARG A 60 8.73 24.03 -32.13
N PRO A 61 7.50 23.60 -32.42
CA PRO A 61 6.80 22.56 -31.63
C PRO A 61 7.54 21.22 -31.61
N GLY A 62 8.20 20.82 -32.71
CA GLY A 62 8.97 19.57 -32.75
C GLY A 62 10.13 19.53 -31.74
N TRP A 63 10.85 20.64 -31.56
CA TRP A 63 11.91 20.74 -30.55
C TRP A 63 11.37 20.71 -29.12
N LEU A 64 10.19 21.29 -28.90
CA LEU A 64 9.52 21.26 -27.59
C LEU A 64 9.05 19.86 -27.23
N LEU A 65 8.56 19.09 -28.20
CA LEU A 65 8.20 17.69 -28.00
C LEU A 65 9.42 16.84 -27.60
N LEU A 66 10.54 16.97 -28.32
CA LEU A 66 11.78 16.26 -27.99
C LEU A 66 12.30 16.65 -26.59
N ALA A 67 12.23 17.94 -26.25
CA ALA A 67 12.59 18.42 -24.92
C ALA A 67 11.67 17.85 -23.83
N ALA A 68 10.35 17.78 -24.07
CA ALA A 68 9.40 17.19 -23.13
C ALA A 68 9.69 15.70 -22.89
N ILE A 69 9.94 14.93 -23.95
CA ILE A 69 10.27 13.49 -23.84
C ILE A 69 11.58 13.30 -23.07
N GLY A 70 12.63 14.04 -23.43
CA GLY A 70 13.92 13.94 -22.74
C GLY A 70 13.82 14.32 -21.27
N LEU A 71 13.10 15.41 -20.96
CA LEU A 71 12.87 15.85 -19.59
C LEU A 71 12.03 14.84 -18.80
N TRP A 72 11.00 14.26 -19.41
CA TRP A 72 10.17 13.22 -18.79
C TRP A 72 10.99 11.98 -18.41
N ILE A 73 11.86 11.50 -19.31
CA ILE A 73 12.73 10.33 -19.05
C ILE A 73 13.68 10.64 -17.89
N ILE A 74 14.36 11.80 -17.92
CA ILE A 74 15.30 12.22 -16.88
C ILE A 74 14.59 12.30 -15.52
N LEU A 75 13.45 13.00 -15.46
CA LEU A 75 12.69 13.17 -14.21
C LEU A 75 12.13 11.84 -13.70
N THR A 76 11.67 10.95 -14.58
CA THR A 76 11.19 9.62 -14.19
C THR A 76 12.32 8.79 -13.60
N TYR A 77 13.48 8.75 -14.27
CA TYR A 77 14.64 8.01 -13.78
C TYR A 77 15.15 8.56 -12.43
N THR A 78 15.33 9.88 -12.32
CA THR A 78 15.76 10.51 -11.08
C THR A 78 14.73 10.32 -9.97
N GLY A 79 13.45 10.50 -10.27
CA GLY A 79 12.37 10.31 -9.30
C GLY A 79 12.28 8.87 -8.81
N ALA A 80 12.39 7.89 -9.71
CA ALA A 80 12.40 6.47 -9.34
C ALA A 80 13.62 6.15 -8.46
N LYS A 81 14.81 6.64 -8.83
CA LYS A 81 16.02 6.41 -8.04
C LYS A 81 15.94 6.96 -6.62
N LEU A 82 15.31 8.14 -6.44
CA LEU A 82 15.28 8.83 -5.14
C LEU A 82 14.09 8.41 -4.28
N TYR A 83 12.91 8.19 -4.87
CA TYR A 83 11.66 8.11 -4.11
C TYR A 83 10.93 6.77 -4.28
N HIS A 84 11.34 5.89 -5.18
CA HIS A 84 10.59 4.65 -5.43
C HIS A 84 10.54 3.76 -4.19
N HIS A 85 11.70 3.48 -3.57
CA HIS A 85 11.76 2.58 -2.42
C HIS A 85 10.92 3.06 -1.24
N GLU A 86 11.06 4.33 -0.83
CA GLU A 86 10.31 4.88 0.30
C GLU A 86 8.81 4.90 0.04
N ASN A 87 8.39 5.29 -1.17
CA ASN A 87 6.98 5.28 -1.56
C ASN A 87 6.41 3.87 -1.66
N PHE A 88 7.21 2.92 -2.13
CA PHE A 88 6.86 1.51 -2.19
C PHE A 88 6.65 0.94 -0.79
N VAL A 89 7.61 1.14 0.13
CA VAL A 89 7.47 0.70 1.53
C VAL A 89 6.24 1.36 2.17
N ARG A 90 6.01 2.66 1.94
CA ARG A 90 4.86 3.39 2.47
C ARG A 90 3.54 2.85 1.93
N LEU A 91 3.42 2.66 0.62
CA LEU A 91 2.23 2.10 -0.01
C LEU A 91 1.95 0.69 0.53
N HIS A 92 2.98 -0.14 0.55
CA HIS A 92 2.94 -1.51 1.06
C HIS A 92 2.47 -1.58 2.52
N GLN A 93 2.96 -0.69 3.37
CA GLN A 93 2.63 -0.66 4.80
C GLN A 93 1.34 0.10 5.12
N SER A 94 0.83 0.98 4.25
CA SER A 94 -0.39 1.78 4.50
C SER A 94 -1.60 0.91 4.85
N HIS A 95 -1.61 -0.29 4.29
CA HIS A 95 -2.53 -1.36 4.57
C HIS A 95 -2.56 -1.85 6.02
N ASN A 96 -1.50 -1.66 6.79
CA ASN A 96 -1.46 -1.98 8.22
C ASN A 96 -2.16 -0.91 9.07
N ASP A 97 -2.54 0.24 8.51
CA ASP A 97 -3.23 1.31 9.26
C ASP A 97 -4.66 0.93 9.65
N TYR A 98 -5.24 -0.10 9.04
CA TYR A 98 -6.55 -0.63 9.39
C TYR A 98 -6.52 -1.59 10.59
N VAL A 99 -5.33 -1.97 11.06
CA VAL A 99 -5.18 -2.81 12.25
C VAL A 99 -4.94 -1.91 13.46
N PRO A 100 -5.69 -2.07 14.56
CA PRO A 100 -5.47 -1.29 15.76
C PRO A 100 -4.02 -1.43 16.25
N LYS A 101 -3.32 -0.31 16.45
CA LYS A 101 -1.93 -0.29 16.92
C LYS A 101 -1.81 -0.22 18.45
N THR A 102 -2.92 0.04 19.14
CA THR A 102 -2.98 0.20 20.60
C THR A 102 -3.82 -0.91 21.23
N GLY A 103 -3.50 -1.30 22.46
CA GLY A 103 -4.22 -2.38 23.16
C GLY A 103 -3.90 -3.79 22.63
N CYS A 104 -2.83 -3.93 21.84
CA CYS A 104 -2.35 -5.23 21.38
C CYS A 104 -1.61 -5.98 22.50
N LEU A 105 -1.87 -7.28 22.63
CA LEU A 105 -1.05 -8.20 23.40
C LEU A 105 0.26 -8.48 22.67
N THR A 106 0.22 -8.53 21.34
CA THR A 106 1.38 -8.70 20.46
C THR A 106 1.15 -7.88 19.20
N TYR A 107 2.18 -7.19 18.72
CA TYR A 107 2.14 -6.45 17.45
C TYR A 107 3.50 -6.52 16.78
N GLU A 108 3.59 -7.35 15.75
CA GLU A 108 4.83 -7.70 15.05
C GLU A 108 4.68 -7.41 13.56
N PRO A 109 4.90 -6.14 13.16
CA PRO A 109 4.97 -5.79 11.75
C PRO A 109 6.31 -6.25 11.18
N SER A 110 6.27 -6.94 10.05
CA SER A 110 7.41 -7.19 9.18
C SER A 110 7.10 -6.68 7.77
N PHE A 111 8.10 -6.70 6.89
CA PHE A 111 7.86 -6.33 5.50
C PHE A 111 6.86 -7.27 4.83
N GLY A 112 6.98 -8.60 4.97
CA GLY A 112 6.08 -9.55 4.30
C GLY A 112 4.81 -9.92 5.07
N HIS A 113 4.79 -9.67 6.39
CA HIS A 113 3.74 -10.16 7.27
C HIS A 113 3.40 -9.17 8.37
N LEU A 114 2.14 -9.15 8.79
CA LEU A 114 1.73 -8.52 10.04
C LEU A 114 1.06 -9.58 10.92
N PHE A 115 1.61 -9.75 12.13
CA PHE A 115 0.97 -10.50 13.18
C PHE A 115 0.55 -9.56 14.31
N ALA A 116 -0.69 -9.67 14.74
CA ALA A 116 -1.17 -8.92 15.89
C ALA A 116 -2.14 -9.77 16.73
N SER A 117 -2.22 -9.51 18.03
CA SER A 117 -3.20 -10.14 18.90
C SER A 117 -3.80 -9.16 19.90
N PHE A 118 -5.07 -9.35 20.24
CA PHE A 118 -5.86 -8.43 21.05
C PHE A 118 -6.74 -9.20 22.01
N SER A 119 -6.75 -8.81 23.29
CA SER A 119 -7.75 -9.32 24.21
C SER A 119 -9.11 -8.70 23.87
N MET A 120 -10.05 -9.53 23.46
CA MET A 120 -11.40 -9.08 23.13
C MET A 120 -12.42 -10.20 23.35
N SER A 121 -13.64 -9.84 23.74
CA SER A 121 -14.75 -10.80 23.81
C SER A 121 -15.21 -11.20 22.42
N ARG A 122 -15.98 -12.29 22.34
CA ARG A 122 -16.53 -12.78 21.07
C ARG A 122 -17.39 -11.73 20.38
N ASP A 123 -18.30 -11.07 21.10
CA ASP A 123 -19.15 -10.02 20.52
C ASP A 123 -18.34 -8.86 19.92
N LYS A 124 -17.23 -8.47 20.56
CA LYS A 124 -16.34 -7.42 20.05
C LYS A 124 -15.59 -7.87 18.82
N PHE A 125 -15.20 -9.14 18.77
CA PHE A 125 -14.57 -9.74 17.60
C PHE A 125 -15.54 -9.73 16.40
N ASP A 126 -16.76 -10.22 16.59
CA ASP A 126 -17.76 -10.26 15.52
C ASP A 126 -18.12 -8.84 15.03
N THR A 127 -18.22 -7.87 15.95
CA THR A 127 -18.39 -6.44 15.59
C THR A 127 -17.19 -5.92 14.78
N TRP A 128 -15.96 -6.22 15.21
CA TRP A 128 -14.76 -5.78 14.49
C TRP A 128 -14.68 -6.38 13.08
N VAL A 129 -15.04 -7.66 12.92
CA VAL A 129 -15.09 -8.33 11.60
C VAL A 129 -16.12 -7.67 10.70
N ALA A 130 -17.30 -7.33 11.23
CA ALA A 130 -18.36 -6.66 10.47
C ALA A 130 -18.00 -5.22 10.07
N ASP A 131 -17.27 -4.50 10.92
CA ASP A 131 -16.82 -3.13 10.68
C ASP A 131 -15.50 -3.06 9.88
N PHE A 132 -14.88 -4.21 9.58
CA PHE A 132 -13.61 -4.22 8.86
C PHE A 132 -13.80 -3.64 7.44
N PRO A 133 -12.94 -2.71 6.99
CA PRO A 133 -13.14 -2.01 5.70
C PRO A 133 -13.13 -2.92 4.47
N VAL A 134 -12.53 -4.11 4.60
CA VAL A 134 -12.50 -5.13 3.56
C VAL A 134 -13.48 -6.24 3.95
N PRO A 135 -14.40 -6.66 3.05
CA PRO A 135 -15.29 -7.76 3.35
C PRO A 135 -14.52 -9.01 3.80
N MET A 136 -14.94 -9.56 4.94
CA MET A 136 -14.44 -10.81 5.48
C MET A 136 -15.53 -11.87 5.41
N SER A 137 -15.17 -13.04 4.93
CA SER A 137 -16.03 -14.23 4.94
C SER A 137 -15.52 -15.24 5.94
N GLU A 138 -16.41 -16.08 6.45
CA GLU A 138 -16.03 -17.23 7.26
C GLU A 138 -15.04 -18.10 6.48
N TYR A 139 -13.99 -18.53 7.16
CA TYR A 139 -12.87 -19.25 6.57
C TYR A 139 -12.93 -20.70 7.04
N ASP A 140 -13.68 -21.51 6.28
CA ASP A 140 -13.99 -22.93 6.58
C ASP A 140 -12.74 -23.83 6.66
N ASN A 141 -11.62 -23.39 6.11
CA ASN A 141 -10.36 -24.12 6.19
C ASN A 141 -9.64 -23.76 7.49
N ALA A 142 -9.46 -24.77 8.33
CA ALA A 142 -8.58 -24.72 9.50
C ALA A 142 -7.33 -23.89 9.20
N LEU A 143 -7.02 -23.03 10.17
CA LEU A 143 -5.78 -22.29 10.37
C LEU A 143 -4.64 -22.69 9.40
N GLN A 144 -4.13 -21.72 8.61
CA GLN A 144 -3.04 -22.05 7.70
C GLN A 144 -1.84 -22.58 8.49
N ARG A 145 -1.14 -23.61 7.98
CA ARG A 145 -0.06 -24.31 8.70
C ARG A 145 1.04 -23.37 9.25
N PHE A 146 1.33 -22.27 8.57
CA PHE A 146 2.30 -21.28 9.07
C PHE A 146 1.74 -20.45 10.24
N ASP A 147 0.44 -20.17 10.24
CA ASP A 147 -0.24 -19.50 11.34
C ASP A 147 -0.33 -20.44 12.55
N GLU A 148 -0.60 -21.74 12.36
CA GLU A 148 -0.61 -22.74 13.45
C GLU A 148 0.70 -22.75 14.24
N GLN A 149 1.83 -22.83 13.54
CA GLN A 149 3.15 -22.87 14.16
C GLN A 149 3.44 -21.57 14.95
N ARG A 150 2.95 -20.44 14.47
CA ARG A 150 3.20 -19.13 15.09
C ARG A 150 2.28 -18.88 16.28
N LEU A 151 1.00 -19.21 16.12
CA LEU A 151 -0.05 -18.95 17.11
C LEU A 151 -0.10 -20.01 18.20
N GLY A 152 0.43 -21.21 17.95
CA GLY A 152 0.51 -22.30 18.94
C GLY A 152 -0.81 -23.03 19.15
N PHE A 153 -1.78 -22.88 18.24
CA PHE A 153 -3.04 -23.61 18.23
C PHE A 153 -3.48 -23.96 16.81
N THR A 154 -4.30 -24.99 16.68
CA THR A 154 -4.79 -25.53 15.39
C THR A 154 -6.29 -25.36 15.20
N GLU A 155 -7.04 -25.14 16.28
CA GLU A 155 -8.50 -25.07 16.28
C GLU A 155 -8.96 -23.72 16.88
N PRO A 156 -9.29 -22.72 16.04
CA PRO A 156 -9.91 -21.49 16.49
C PRO A 156 -11.42 -21.69 16.73
N ASP A 157 -12.02 -20.88 17.61
CA ASP A 157 -13.47 -20.86 17.82
C ASP A 157 -14.21 -20.12 16.68
N ALA A 158 -13.47 -19.29 15.93
CA ALA A 158 -13.89 -18.75 14.64
C ALA A 158 -12.70 -18.31 13.81
N ALA A 159 -12.86 -18.38 12.50
CA ALA A 159 -11.89 -17.93 11.52
C ALA A 159 -12.61 -17.14 10.42
N PHE A 160 -12.07 -15.98 10.10
CA PHE A 160 -12.54 -15.15 8.99
C PHE A 160 -11.35 -14.71 8.16
N ALA A 161 -11.58 -14.50 6.86
CA ALA A 161 -10.56 -14.02 5.97
C ALA A 161 -11.14 -13.12 4.89
N THR A 162 -10.31 -12.22 4.37
CA THR A 162 -10.60 -11.52 3.12
C THR A 162 -10.47 -12.50 1.95
N GLU A 163 -11.03 -12.15 0.79
CA GLU A 163 -10.65 -12.81 -0.45
C GLU A 163 -9.11 -12.77 -0.63
N PRO A 164 -8.51 -13.80 -1.26
CA PRO A 164 -7.10 -13.75 -1.62
C PRO A 164 -6.89 -12.72 -2.75
N ALA A 165 -5.89 -11.87 -2.60
CA ALA A 165 -5.39 -11.02 -3.68
C ALA A 165 -4.72 -11.85 -4.80
N SER A 166 -4.47 -11.25 -5.96
CA SER A 166 -3.84 -11.88 -7.14
C SER A 166 -2.50 -12.55 -6.85
N ASN A 167 -1.77 -12.00 -5.89
CA ASN A 167 -0.47 -12.44 -5.38
C ASN A 167 -0.57 -13.52 -4.28
N GLY A 168 -1.78 -13.90 -3.87
CA GLY A 168 -2.04 -14.80 -2.75
C GLY A 168 -1.98 -14.14 -1.37
N GLY A 169 -1.82 -12.82 -1.32
CA GLY A 169 -1.93 -12.03 -0.10
C GLY A 169 -3.34 -12.11 0.48
N GLN A 170 -3.45 -12.25 1.81
CA GLN A 170 -4.74 -12.42 2.47
C GLN A 170 -4.64 -11.97 3.93
N THR A 171 -5.66 -11.25 4.40
CA THR A 171 -5.83 -10.96 5.82
C THR A 171 -6.73 -12.03 6.42
N ARG A 172 -6.23 -12.71 7.46
CA ARG A 172 -6.92 -13.74 8.21
C ARG A 172 -7.02 -13.29 9.66
N VAL A 173 -8.17 -13.54 10.27
CA VAL A 173 -8.39 -13.30 11.68
C VAL A 173 -8.98 -14.55 12.33
N TYR A 174 -8.48 -14.85 13.52
CA TYR A 174 -8.86 -16.02 14.29
C TYR A 174 -9.27 -15.58 15.67
N PHE A 175 -10.26 -16.25 16.26
CA PHE A 175 -10.66 -16.03 17.63
C PHE A 175 -10.44 -17.29 18.47
N LYS A 176 -9.81 -17.14 19.63
CA LYS A 176 -9.63 -18.22 20.59
C LYS A 176 -9.43 -17.65 21.99
N ASP A 177 -10.06 -18.24 23.01
CA ASP A 177 -9.80 -17.94 24.43
C ASP A 177 -9.88 -16.44 24.79
N ASN A 178 -10.85 -15.71 24.23
CA ASN A 178 -11.00 -14.24 24.38
C ASN A 178 -9.83 -13.41 23.82
N VAL A 179 -9.16 -13.96 22.81
CA VAL A 179 -8.11 -13.28 22.06
C VAL A 179 -8.43 -13.37 20.57
N MET A 180 -8.39 -12.22 19.91
CA MET A 180 -8.32 -12.17 18.45
C MET A 180 -6.86 -12.21 18.03
N TYR A 181 -6.58 -13.02 17.03
CA TYR A 181 -5.29 -13.12 16.36
C TYR A 181 -5.48 -12.69 14.91
N LEU A 182 -4.68 -11.73 14.47
CA LEU A 182 -4.64 -11.26 13.09
C LEU A 182 -3.34 -11.73 12.45
N SER A 183 -3.46 -12.36 11.29
CA SER A 183 -2.37 -12.74 10.42
C SER A 183 -2.63 -12.16 9.04
N ARG A 184 -1.76 -11.27 8.60
CA ARG A 184 -1.78 -10.78 7.23
C ARG A 184 -0.50 -11.22 6.53
N ASN A 185 -0.67 -11.84 5.38
CA ASN A 185 0.43 -12.10 4.45
C ASN A 185 0.29 -11.18 3.24
N VAL A 186 1.39 -10.57 2.85
CA VAL A 186 1.52 -9.69 1.70
C VAL A 186 2.59 -10.31 0.77
N MET A 187 2.38 -11.57 0.38
CA MET A 187 3.23 -12.24 -0.63
C MET A 187 3.02 -11.58 -1.97
#